data_AF-A0A6A5VB44-F1
#
_entry.id   AF-A0A6A5VB44-F1
#
_cell.length_a   1.000
_cell.length_b   1.000
_cell.length_c   1.000
_cell.angle_alpha   90.00
_cell.angle_beta   90.00
_cell.angle_gamma   90.00
#
_symmetry.space_group_name_H-M   'P 1'
#
loop_
_entity.id
_entity.type
_entity.pdbx_description
1 polymer ?
#
loop_
_entity_poly.entity_id
_entity_poly.type
_entity_poly.pdbx_seq_one_letter_code
_entity_poly.pdbx_strand_id
1 'polypeptide(L)'
;IILFTLLPNADPIANNRIRTIINPKYRAIIEARRRKGQRIILGDMYPNVTKDSLGPNRTHPINIGYQGMALVWYEAVVEVEGKGMLRPLGVCT
;
A
#
# COMPACT_ATOMS: atom_id res chain seq x y z
N ILE A 1 10.94 4.77 -2.07
CA ILE A 1 9.57 5.10 -1.60
C ILE A 1 8.73 3.85 -1.71
N ILE A 2 7.94 3.54 -0.68
CA ILE A 2 6.90 2.52 -0.76
C ILE A 2 5.56 3.24 -0.69
N LEU A 3 4.73 3.10 -1.72
CA LEU A 3 3.37 3.62 -1.74
C LEU A 3 2.42 2.44 -1.52
N PHE A 4 1.46 2.58 -0.62
CA PHE A 4 0.44 1.57 -0.41
C PHE A 4 -0.90 2.05 -0.99
N THR A 5 -1.66 1.15 -1.61
CA THR A 5 -3.05 1.45 -1.95
C THR A 5 -3.87 1.74 -0.70
N LEU A 6 -4.95 2.49 -0.82
CA LEU A 6 -5.92 2.57 0.27
C LEU A 6 -6.56 1.20 0.52
N LEU A 7 -6.95 0.96 1.77
CA LEU A 7 -7.72 -0.21 2.19
C LEU A 7 -9.13 -0.20 1.55
N PRO A 8 -9.85 -1.33 1.52
CA PRO A 8 -11.29 -1.31 1.32
C PRO A 8 -11.98 -0.45 2.38
N ASN A 9 -13.16 0.05 2.05
CA ASN A 9 -14.06 0.70 3.00
C ASN A 9 -15.40 -0.07 3.02
N ALA A 10 -16.06 -0.14 4.18
CA ALA A 10 -17.36 -0.77 4.29
C ALA A 10 -18.51 0.17 3.88
N ASP A 11 -18.27 1.47 3.72
CA ASP A 11 -19.16 2.38 3.00
C ASP A 11 -19.08 2.14 1.48
N PRO A 12 -20.18 1.80 0.79
CA PRO A 12 -20.15 1.44 -0.62
C PRO A 12 -19.75 2.61 -1.53
N ILE A 13 -20.11 3.85 -1.18
CA ILE A 13 -19.78 5.05 -1.98
C ILE A 13 -18.28 5.33 -1.87
N ALA A 14 -17.75 5.36 -0.64
CA ALA A 14 -16.33 5.54 -0.39
C ALA A 14 -15.50 4.41 -1.03
N ASN A 15 -15.93 3.16 -0.84
CA ASN A 15 -15.24 2.00 -1.41
C ASN A 15 -15.24 2.01 -2.94
N ASN A 16 -16.33 2.43 -3.57
CA ASN A 16 -16.37 2.58 -5.02
C ASN A 16 -15.33 3.61 -5.48
N ARG A 17 -15.28 4.79 -4.85
CA ARG A 17 -14.28 5.84 -5.17
C ARG A 17 -12.84 5.35 -4.94
N ILE A 18 -12.60 4.59 -3.87
CA ILE A 18 -11.29 3.99 -3.62
C ILE A 18 -10.90 3.07 -4.78
N ARG A 19 -11.79 2.15 -5.18
CA ARG A 19 -11.51 1.16 -6.22
C ARG A 19 -11.39 1.75 -7.62
N THR A 20 -12.24 2.70 -7.98
CA THR A 20 -12.37 3.17 -9.37
C THR A 20 -11.61 4.46 -9.64
N ILE A 21 -11.25 5.22 -8.60
CA ILE A 21 -10.58 6.53 -8.76
C ILE A 21 -9.22 6.54 -8.06
N ILE A 22 -9.18 6.31 -6.75
CA ILE A 22 -7.97 6.60 -5.96
C ILE A 22 -6.87 5.56 -6.16
N ASN A 23 -7.17 4.27 -5.98
CA ASN A 23 -6.17 3.22 -6.16
C ASN A 23 -5.63 3.17 -7.60
N PRO A 24 -6.45 3.34 -8.66
CA PRO A 24 -5.95 3.51 -10.03
C PRO A 24 -5.00 4.71 -10.18
N LYS A 25 -5.31 5.86 -9.56
CA LYS A 25 -4.40 7.03 -9.58
C LYS A 25 -3.07 6.72 -8.89
N TYR A 26 -3.06 5.98 -7.79
CA TYR A 26 -1.81 5.57 -7.13
C TYR A 26 -0.97 4.66 -8.03
N ARG A 27 -1.59 3.71 -8.73
CA ARG A 27 -0.90 2.89 -9.74
C ARG A 27 -0.33 3.73 -10.88
N ALA A 28 -1.08 4.72 -11.37
CA ALA A 28 -0.59 5.63 -12.40
C ALA A 28 0.63 6.45 -11.93
N ILE A 29 0.66 6.87 -10.66
CA ILE A 29 1.83 7.55 -10.06
C ILE A 29 3.05 6.63 -10.05
N ILE A 30 2.88 5.36 -9.66
CA ILE A 30 3.95 4.35 -9.67
C ILE A 30 4.55 4.23 -11.07
N GLU A 31 3.71 4.01 -12.07
CA GLU A 31 4.15 3.83 -13.46
C GLU A 31 4.83 5.08 -14.02
N ALA A 32 4.28 6.27 -13.74
CA ALA A 32 4.90 7.53 -14.15
C ALA A 32 6.27 7.76 -13.51
N ARG A 33 6.44 7.40 -12.23
CA ARG A 33 7.70 7.58 -11.49
C ARG A 33 8.75 6.53 -11.86
N ARG A 34 8.34 5.29 -12.08
CA ARG A 34 9.22 4.22 -12.59
C ARG A 34 9.78 4.54 -13.97
N ARG A 35 8.96 5.07 -14.89
CA ARG A 35 9.43 5.56 -16.20
C ARG A 35 10.47 6.69 -16.12
N LYS A 36 10.52 7.42 -15.00
CA LYS A 36 11.53 8.44 -14.71
C LYS A 36 12.74 7.91 -13.92
N GLY A 37 12.89 6.59 -13.81
CA GLY A 37 14.00 5.96 -13.08
C GLY A 37 13.94 6.13 -11.55
N GLN A 38 12.80 6.54 -10.99
CA GLN A 38 12.69 6.75 -9.55
C GLN A 38 12.52 5.43 -8.78
N ARG A 39 13.19 5.31 -7.63
CA ARG A 39 13.09 4.15 -6.72
C ARG A 39 11.76 4.15 -5.97
N ILE A 40 10.75 3.53 -6.57
CA ILE A 40 9.41 3.41 -5.99
C ILE A 40 8.77 2.05 -6.28
N ILE A 41 8.11 1.47 -5.28
CA ILE A 41 7.29 0.27 -5.41
C ILE A 41 5.89 0.50 -4.87
N LEU A 42 4.97 -0.40 -5.20
CA LEU A 42 3.59 -0.40 -4.76
C LEU A 42 3.33 -1.62 -3.89
N GLY A 43 2.83 -1.41 -2.67
CA GLY A 43 2.20 -2.48 -1.88
C GLY A 43 0.68 -2.42 -2.05
N ASP A 44 0.08 -3.51 -2.54
CA ASP A 44 -1.38 -3.60 -2.73
C ASP A 44 -2.03 -4.18 -1.48
N MET A 45 -3.00 -3.44 -0.92
CA MET A 45 -3.67 -3.81 0.33
C MET A 45 -4.85 -4.77 0.11
N TYR A 46 -5.41 -4.83 -1.11
CA TYR A 46 -6.65 -5.56 -1.37
C TYR A 46 -6.58 -7.09 -1.23
N PRO A 47 -5.43 -7.76 -1.52
CA PRO A 47 -5.34 -9.21 -1.32
C PRO A 47 -5.36 -9.60 0.17
N ASN A 48 -4.84 -8.75 1.06
CA ASN A 48 -4.62 -9.10 2.46
C ASN A 48 -5.56 -8.37 3.44
N VAL A 49 -6.24 -7.31 2.99
CA VAL A 49 -7.21 -6.56 3.79
C VAL A 49 -8.53 -6.54 3.04
N THR A 50 -9.56 -7.14 3.63
CA THR A 50 -10.92 -7.22 3.07
C THR A 50 -11.88 -6.33 3.87
N LYS A 51 -13.12 -6.21 3.42
CA LYS A 51 -14.14 -5.46 4.19
C LYS A 51 -14.49 -6.14 5.52
N ASP A 52 -14.39 -7.46 5.56
CA ASP A 52 -14.71 -8.27 6.74
C ASP A 52 -13.65 -8.13 7.84
N SER A 53 -12.47 -7.61 7.49
CA SER A 53 -11.42 -7.29 8.45
C SER A 53 -11.47 -5.85 8.97
N LEU A 54 -12.58 -5.14 8.74
CA LEU A 54 -12.83 -3.79 9.25
C LEU A 54 -13.71 -3.82 10.50
N GLY A 55 -13.47 -2.86 11.40
CA GLY A 55 -14.22 -2.71 12.64
C GLY A 55 -15.57 -1.99 12.45
N PRO A 56 -16.28 -1.74 13.56
CA PRO A 56 -17.63 -1.16 13.54
C PRO A 56 -17.71 0.23 12.87
N ASN A 57 -16.62 0.98 12.84
CA ASN A 57 -16.54 2.29 12.16
C ASN A 57 -16.36 2.19 10.64
N ARG A 58 -16.33 0.97 10.08
CA ARG A 58 -16.34 0.67 8.64
C ARG A 58 -15.12 1.18 7.87
N THR A 59 -14.09 1.66 8.57
CA THR A 59 -12.90 2.29 7.99
C THR A 59 -11.61 1.72 8.56
N HIS A 60 -11.54 1.55 9.89
CA HIS A 60 -10.36 1.06 10.56
C HIS A 60 -10.38 -0.47 10.63
N PRO A 61 -9.25 -1.15 10.39
CA PRO A 61 -9.15 -2.58 10.58
C PRO A 61 -9.40 -3.03 12.02
N ILE A 62 -9.80 -4.28 12.18
CA ILE A 62 -9.62 -5.04 13.44
C ILE A 62 -8.30 -5.83 13.38
N ASN A 63 -7.99 -6.60 14.42
CA ASN A 63 -6.73 -7.34 14.55
C ASN A 63 -6.33 -8.12 13.29
N ILE A 64 -7.24 -8.89 12.69
CA ILE A 64 -6.93 -9.66 11.47
C ILE A 64 -6.61 -8.76 10.28
N GLY A 65 -7.24 -7.59 10.17
CA GLY A 65 -6.96 -6.62 9.12
C GLY A 65 -5.64 -5.89 9.35
N TYR A 66 -5.29 -5.57 10.60
CA TYR A 66 -3.96 -5.05 10.94
C TYR A 66 -2.85 -6.06 10.66
N GLN A 67 -3.08 -7.35 10.91
CA GLN A 67 -2.14 -8.42 10.53
C GLN A 67 -1.94 -8.48 9.01
N GLY A 68 -3.02 -8.39 8.23
CA GLY A 68 -2.95 -8.32 6.77
C GLY A 68 -2.17 -7.10 6.26
N MET A 69 -2.38 -5.92 6.87
CA MET A 69 -1.60 -4.71 6.55
C MET A 69 -0.12 -4.88 6.88
N ALA A 70 0.19 -5.44 8.06
CA ALA A 70 1.56 -5.66 8.51
C ALA A 70 2.31 -6.61 7.56
N LEU A 71 1.63 -7.64 7.04
CA LEU A 71 2.20 -8.54 6.04
C LEU A 71 2.56 -7.79 4.75
N VAL A 72 1.64 -6.99 4.20
CA VAL A 72 1.90 -6.18 2.99
C VAL A 72 3.05 -5.20 3.19
N TRP A 73 3.13 -4.57 4.37
CA TRP A 73 4.24 -3.69 4.71
C TRP A 73 5.57 -4.43 4.75
N TYR A 74 5.61 -5.59 5.42
CA TYR A 74 6.79 -6.42 5.55
C TYR A 74 7.30 -6.89 4.18
N GLU A 75 6.41 -7.49 3.37
CA GLU A 75 6.74 -7.97 2.03
C GLU A 75 7.28 -6.85 1.13
N ALA A 76 6.70 -5.65 1.21
CA ALA A 76 7.17 -4.50 0.46
C ALA A 76 8.58 -4.06 0.90
N VAL A 77 8.90 -4.11 2.20
CA VAL A 77 10.25 -3.79 2.68
C VAL A 77 11.26 -4.84 2.20
N VAL A 78 10.92 -6.14 2.30
CA VAL A 78 11.75 -7.24 1.80
C VAL A 78 12.00 -7.09 0.29
N GLU A 79 10.97 -6.74 -0.50
CA GLU A 79 11.11 -6.49 -1.93
C GLU A 79 12.07 -5.33 -2.23
N VAL A 80 11.95 -4.21 -1.49
CA VAL A 80 12.83 -3.05 -1.66
C VAL A 80 14.27 -3.37 -1.29
N GLU A 81 14.49 -4.15 -0.23
CA GLU A 81 15.81 -4.66 0.15
C GLU A 81 16.41 -5.54 -0.95
N GLY A 82 15.66 -6.54 -1.42
CA GLY A 82 16.10 -7.45 -2.48
C GLY A 82 16.40 -6.73 -3.81
N LYS A 83 15.82 -5.54 -4.02
CA LYS A 83 16.09 -4.67 -5.18
C LYS A 83 17.22 -3.65 -4.95
N GLY A 84 17.89 -3.67 -3.80
CA GLY A 84 18.92 -2.68 -3.45
C GLY A 84 18.39 -1.24 -3.42
N MET A 85 17.08 -1.07 -3.18
CA MET A 85 16.42 0.24 -3.21
C MET A 85 16.44 0.95 -1.86
N LEU A 86 16.78 0.26 -0.78
CA LEU A 86 17.01 0.87 0.54
C LEU A 86 18.17 1.88 0.45
N ARG A 87 17.98 3.04 1.07
CA ARG A 87 19.08 3.97 1.30
C ARG A 87 19.76 3.56 2.61
N PRO A 88 21.09 3.48 2.67
CA PRO A 88 21.79 3.43 3.94
C PRO A 88 21.35 4.63 4.81
N LEU A 89 21.20 4.41 6.11
CA LEU A 89 21.26 5.52 7.05
C LEU A 89 22.62 6.19 6.81
N GLY A 90 22.60 7.46 6.41
CA GLY A 90 23.75 8.11 5.81
C GLY A 90 25.02 7.87 6.62
N VAL A 91 26.04 7.29 5.98
CA VAL A 91 27.41 7.56 6.40
C VAL A 91 27.63 9.01 5.99
N CYS A 92 27.74 9.91 6.97
CA CYS A 92 28.31 11.22 6.74
C CYS A 92 29.78 10.99 6.36
N THR A 93 30.08 11.04 5.06
CA THR A 93 31.44 11.12 4.53
C THR A 93 31.58 12.39 3.72
#